data_AF-A0A1F8H1C5-F1
#
_entry.id   AF-A0A1F8H1C5-F1
#
_cell.length_a   1.000
_cell.length_b   1.000
_cell.length_c   1.000
_cell.angle_alpha   90.00
_cell.angle_beta   90.00
_cell.angle_gamma   90.00
#
_symmetry.space_group_name_H-M   'P 1'
#
loop_
_entity.id
_entity.type
_entity.pdbx_description
1 polymer ?
#
loop_
_entity_poly.entity_id
_entity_poly.type
_entity_poly.pdbx_seq_one_letter_code
_entity_poly.pdbx_strand_id
1 'polypeptide(L)'
;MPKQYLTVNEVAKILGVSSLTIRNWDQKGRLLAYRNPLNNYRLYKTEDVEKLLKDIEQSKGKSFPNRAVAVKVSAPVIPEKPKFRKLQIETE
;
A
#
# COMPACT_ATOMS: atom_id res chain seq x y z
N MET A 1 8.34 -23.52 -10.07
CA MET A 1 7.48 -22.69 -10.94
C MET A 1 7.33 -21.32 -10.29
N PRO A 2 7.56 -20.21 -10.99
CA PRO A 2 7.36 -18.89 -10.40
C PRO A 2 5.88 -18.68 -10.08
N LYS A 3 5.58 -18.10 -8.91
CA LYS A 3 4.20 -17.69 -8.58
C LYS A 3 3.74 -16.67 -9.62
N GLN A 4 2.64 -16.97 -10.29
CA GLN A 4 2.11 -16.10 -11.34
C GLN A 4 1.36 -14.88 -10.78
N TYR A 5 0.90 -14.98 -9.53
CA TYR A 5 0.19 -13.93 -8.82
C TYR A 5 0.84 -13.64 -7.47
N LEU A 6 0.87 -12.36 -7.12
CA LEU A 6 1.46 -11.81 -5.91
C LEU A 6 0.40 -11.04 -5.13
N THR A 7 0.44 -11.14 -3.82
CA THR A 7 -0.39 -10.35 -2.92
C THR A 7 0.17 -8.94 -2.76
N VAL A 8 -0.67 -8.00 -2.28
CA VAL A 8 -0.25 -6.61 -1.95
C VAL A 8 1.03 -6.59 -1.11
N ASN A 9 1.15 -7.48 -0.13
CA ASN A 9 2.30 -7.53 0.78
C ASN A 9 3.56 -8.07 0.10
N GLU A 10 3.44 -9.06 -0.80
CA GLU A 10 4.57 -9.55 -1.58
C GLU A 10 5.07 -8.47 -2.54
N VAL A 11 4.16 -7.79 -3.24
CA VAL A 11 4.51 -6.67 -4.15
C VAL A 11 5.19 -5.53 -3.39
N ALA A 12 4.66 -5.18 -2.21
CA ALA A 12 5.24 -4.16 -1.34
C ALA A 12 6.70 -4.50 -0.94
N LYS A 13 6.97 -5.76 -0.59
CA LYS A 13 8.32 -6.23 -0.25
C LYS A 13 9.27 -6.19 -1.45
N ILE A 14 8.80 -6.57 -2.63
CA ILE A 14 9.60 -6.58 -3.87
C ILE A 14 9.98 -5.16 -4.28
N LEU A 15 9.01 -4.23 -4.23
CA LEU A 15 9.21 -2.84 -4.65
C LEU A 15 9.82 -1.95 -3.55
N GLY A 16 9.94 -2.46 -2.32
CA GLY A 16 10.43 -1.67 -1.17
C GLY A 16 9.51 -0.52 -0.77
N VAL A 17 8.20 -0.63 -1.04
CA VAL A 17 7.20 0.39 -0.71
C VAL A 17 6.20 -0.15 0.31
N SER A 18 5.42 0.74 0.93
CA SER A 18 4.37 0.31 1.85
C SER A 18 3.20 -0.38 1.11
N SER A 19 2.53 -1.32 1.78
CA SER A 19 1.29 -1.93 1.27
C SER A 19 0.19 -0.90 0.98
N LEU A 20 0.18 0.23 1.70
CA LEU A 20 -0.73 1.34 1.45
C LEU A 20 -0.44 2.02 0.11
N THR A 21 0.83 2.20 -0.24
CA THR A 21 1.25 2.76 -1.53
C THR A 21 0.72 1.91 -2.69
N ILE A 22 0.81 0.59 -2.57
CA ILE A 22 0.27 -0.35 -3.56
C ILE A 22 -1.25 -0.23 -3.69
N ARG A 23 -1.98 -0.12 -2.57
CA ARG A 23 -3.45 0.11 -2.58
C ARG A 23 -3.81 1.46 -3.22
N ASN A 24 -3.01 2.50 -2.98
CA ASN A 24 -3.22 3.81 -3.59
C ASN A 24 -2.95 3.76 -5.10
N TRP A 25 -2.00 2.95 -5.56
CA TRP A 25 -1.74 2.75 -6.98
C TRP A 25 -2.83 1.94 -7.67
N ASP A 26 -3.41 0.96 -6.98
CA ASP A 26 -4.65 0.26 -7.41
C ASP A 26 -5.80 1.25 -7.61
N GLN A 27 -6.06 2.12 -6.63
CA GLN A 27 -7.09 3.16 -6.75
C GLN A 27 -6.83 4.17 -7.87
N LYS A 28 -5.55 4.47 -8.15
CA LYS A 28 -5.15 5.38 -9.24
C LYS A 28 -5.09 4.70 -10.61
N GLY A 29 -5.32 3.39 -10.70
CA GLY A 29 -5.19 2.63 -11.94
C GLY A 29 -3.75 2.50 -12.45
N ARG A 30 -2.73 2.80 -11.63
CA ARG A 30 -1.32 2.62 -12.00
C ARG A 30 -0.87 1.18 -11.90
N LEU A 31 -1.54 0.40 -11.06
CA LEU A 31 -1.29 -1.03 -10.91
C LEU A 31 -2.64 -1.74 -10.85
N LEU A 32 -2.95 -2.56 -11.85
CA LEU A 32 -4.25 -3.22 -11.93
C LEU A 32 -4.28 -4.47 -11.04
N ALA A 33 -5.11 -4.43 -10.00
CA ALA A 33 -5.36 -5.62 -9.19
C ALA A 33 -6.38 -6.54 -9.88
N TYR A 34 -6.00 -7.80 -10.03
CA TYR A 34 -6.92 -8.89 -10.30
C TYR A 34 -7.66 -9.22 -9.02
N ARG A 35 -8.99 -9.16 -9.07
CA ARG A 35 -9.83 -9.48 -7.93
C ARG A 35 -10.27 -10.93 -8.01
N ASN A 36 -10.02 -11.68 -6.95
CA ASN A 36 -10.55 -13.04 -6.86
C ASN A 36 -12.08 -12.99 -6.67
N PRO A 37 -12.88 -13.66 -7.53
CA PRO A 37 -14.34 -13.63 -7.45
C PRO A 37 -14.91 -14.14 -6.12
N LEU A 38 -14.17 -14.99 -5.40
CA LEU A 38 -14.67 -15.63 -4.19
C LEU A 38 -14.51 -14.79 -2.91
N ASN A 39 -13.48 -13.95 -2.85
CA ASN A 39 -13.09 -13.26 -1.60
C ASN A 39 -12.56 -11.85 -1.82
N ASN A 40 -12.60 -11.36 -3.06
CA ASN A 40 -12.23 -10.01 -3.44
C ASN A 40 -10.80 -9.60 -3.02
N TYR A 41 -9.89 -10.57 -2.79
CA TYR A 41 -8.49 -10.26 -2.55
C TYR A 41 -7.86 -9.67 -3.80
N ARG A 42 -7.01 -8.67 -3.58
CA ARG A 42 -6.20 -8.03 -4.62
C ARG A 42 -4.96 -8.87 -4.89
N LEU A 43 -4.89 -9.39 -6.11
CA LEU A 43 -3.76 -10.12 -6.65
C LEU A 43 -3.15 -9.34 -7.81
N TYR A 44 -1.83 -9.38 -7.93
CA TYR A 44 -1.09 -8.70 -8.99
C TYR A 44 -0.31 -9.73 -9.77
N LYS A 45 -0.27 -9.62 -11.09
CA LYS A 45 0.61 -10.47 -11.89
C LYS A 45 2.06 -10.06 -11.67
N THR A 46 2.95 -11.04 -11.62
CA THR A 46 4.39 -10.80 -11.50
C THR A 46 4.91 -9.92 -12.64
N GLU A 47 4.40 -10.14 -13.86
CA GLU A 47 4.75 -9.34 -15.05
C GLU A 47 4.40 -7.85 -14.89
N ASP A 48 3.24 -7.52 -14.30
CA ASP A 48 2.80 -6.14 -14.11
C ASP A 48 3.68 -5.43 -13.08
N VAL A 49 4.11 -6.17 -12.05
CA VAL A 49 5.01 -5.66 -11.01
C VAL A 49 6.41 -5.42 -11.57
N GLU A 50 6.92 -6.32 -12.41
CA GLU A 50 8.22 -6.15 -13.08
C GLU A 50 8.23 -4.97 -14.06
N LYS A 51 7.14 -4.80 -14.84
CA LYS A 51 6.97 -3.62 -15.70
C LYS A 51 7.01 -2.33 -14.88
N LEU A 52 6.25 -2.30 -13.78
CA LEU A 52 6.22 -1.15 -12.90
C LEU A 52 7.60 -0.84 -12.29
N LEU A 53 8.37 -1.87 -11.92
CA LEU A 53 9.73 -1.70 -11.42
C LEU A 53 10.63 -1.02 -12.47
N LYS A 54 10.59 -1.51 -13.71
CA LYS A 54 11.34 -0.92 -14.84
C LYS A 54 10.93 0.53 -15.09
N ASP A 55 9.64 0.82 -15.07
CA ASP A 55 9.12 2.19 -15.24
C ASP A 55 9.61 3.11 -14.13
N ILE A 56 9.63 2.62 -12.88
CA ILE A 56 10.14 3.37 -11.72
C ILE A 56 11.63 3.65 -11.88
N GLU A 57 12.43 2.64 -12.23
CA GLU A 57 13.87 2.79 -12.46
C GLU A 57 14.17 3.81 -13.56
N GLN A 58 13.42 3.76 -14.67
CA GLN A 58 13.55 4.71 -15.77
C GLN A 58 13.10 6.13 -15.38
N SER A 59 12.15 6.25 -14.45
CA SER A 59 11.66 7.54 -13.94
C SER A 59 12.58 8.21 -12.93
N LYS A 60 13.54 7.50 -12.30
CA LYS A 60 14.47 8.08 -11.30
C LYS A 60 15.31 9.25 -11.83
N GLY A 61 15.40 9.45 -13.15
CA GLY A 61 16.03 10.62 -13.78
C GLY A 61 15.19 11.90 -13.77
N LYS A 62 13.90 11.84 -13.43
CA LYS A 62 13.05 13.00 -13.13
C LYS A 62 12.84 13.03 -11.62
N SER A 63 13.67 13.79 -10.91
CA SER A 63 13.40 14.16 -9.53
C SER A 63 12.02 14.84 -9.48
N PHE A 64 11.00 14.11 -9.03
CA PHE A 64 9.80 14.76 -8.54
C PHE A 64 10.24 15.42 -7.24
N PRO A 65 10.25 16.76 -7.16
CA PRO A 65 10.55 17.41 -5.89
C PRO A 65 9.63 16.76 -4.89
N ASN A 66 10.21 16.30 -3.78
CA ASN A 66 9.43 15.88 -2.63
C ASN A 66 8.30 16.89 -2.54
N ARG A 67 7.06 16.40 -2.59
CA ARG A 67 5.94 17.14 -2.05
C ARG A 67 6.24 17.24 -0.55
N ALA A 68 7.19 18.10 -0.19
CA ALA A 68 7.04 19.08 0.86
C ALA A 68 5.76 19.84 0.53
N VAL A 69 4.62 19.15 0.65
CA VAL A 69 3.47 19.79 1.25
C VAL A 69 4.07 20.24 2.57
N ALA A 70 4.33 21.54 2.67
CA ALA A 70 4.35 22.23 3.93
C ALA A 70 2.98 21.95 4.58
N VAL A 71 2.79 20.73 5.09
CA VAL A 71 1.91 20.53 6.21
C VAL A 71 2.62 21.36 7.26
N LYS A 72 2.10 22.56 7.50
CA LYS A 72 2.28 23.21 8.78
C LYS A 72 1.80 22.18 9.79
N VAL A 73 2.70 21.30 10.24
CA VAL A 73 2.49 20.49 11.43
C VAL A 73 2.61 21.50 12.55
N SER A 74 1.54 22.26 12.75
CA SER A 74 1.34 23.01 13.98
C SER A 74 1.17 21.96 15.06
N ALA A 75 2.24 21.78 15.82
CA ALA A 75 2.40 20.92 16.98
C ALA A 75 2.34 19.39 16.74
N PRO A 76 3.20 18.62 17.43
CA PRO A 76 3.07 17.16 17.47
C PRO A 76 1.78 16.82 18.23
N VAL A 77 0.75 16.36 17.52
CA VAL A 77 -0.35 15.65 18.17
C VAL A 77 0.21 14.29 18.60
N ILE A 78 0.64 14.22 19.86
CA ILE A 78 0.92 12.95 20.54
C ILE A 78 -0.32 12.09 20.32
N PRO A 79 -0.23 10.89 19.71
CA PRO A 79 -1.39 10.03 19.57
C PRO A 79 -1.83 9.66 20.97
N GLU A 80 -2.93 10.26 21.46
CA GLU A 80 -3.55 9.81 22.69
C GLU A 80 -3.85 8.32 22.54
N LYS A 81 -3.35 7.52 23.49
CA LYS A 81 -3.51 6.07 23.50
C LYS A 81 -4.97 5.73 23.21
N PRO A 82 -5.26 4.76 22.30
CA PRO A 82 -6.62 4.39 21.99
C PRO A 82 -7.34 3.98 23.28
N LYS A 83 -8.37 4.74 23.64
CA LYS A 83 -9.24 4.41 24.78
C LYS A 83 -10.02 3.15 24.42
N PHE A 84 -9.49 1.98 24.79
CA PHE A 84 -10.26 0.74 24.78
C PHE A 84 -11.38 0.88 25.81
N ARG A 85 -12.61 1.12 25.36
CA ARG A 85 -13.80 0.94 26.19
C ARG A 85 -13.90 -0.56 26.50
N LYS A 86 -13.64 -0.94 27.75
CA LYS A 86 -13.96 -2.29 28.24
C LYS A 86 -15.48 -2.43 28.19
N LEU A 87 -15.96 -3.36 27.36
CA LEU A 87 -17.32 -3.88 27.49
C LEU A 87 -17.36 -4.64 28.82
N GLN A 88 -18.21 -4.20 29.75
CA GLN A 88 -18.56 -5.00 30.92
C GLN A 88 -19.46 -6.13 30.42
N ILE A 89 -18.91 -7.34 30.39
CA ILE A 89 -19.70 -8.55 30.26
C ILE A 89 -20.10 -8.87 31.69
N GLU A 90 -21.37 -8.62 32.02
CA GLU A 90 -21.96 -9.14 33.25
C GLU A 90 -22.10 -10.65 33.08
N THR A 91 -21.35 -11.39 33.90
CA THR A 91 -21.55 -12.83 34.10
C THR A 91 -22.68 -13.01 35.11
N GLU A 92 -23.77 -13.64 34.68
CA GLU A 92 -24.66 -14.42 35.57
C GLU A 92 -24.18 -15.88 35.60
#